data_AF-A0A6J8BM48-F1
#
_entry.id   AF-A0A6J8BM48-F1
#
_cell.length_a   1.000
_cell.length_b   1.000
_cell.length_c   1.000
_cell.angle_alpha   90.00
_cell.angle_beta   90.00
_cell.angle_gamma   90.00
#
_symmetry.space_group_name_H-M   'P 1'
#
loop_
_entity.id
_entity.type
_entity.pdbx_description
1 polymer ?
#
loop_
_entity_poly.entity_id
_entity_poly.type
_entity_poly.pdbx_seq_one_letter_code
_entity_poly.pdbx_strand_id
1 'polypeptide(L)'
;MSVHRQGCYAEFTHPSLKDAINQNNISTLKLSLLVAEFAQQMAAAHEQFAKEVQAVIGTFRRKNNEFKFERPVDSPSSIQKAWETLLHETEMDAQAHLDAASLLINNVYKPLEEVAIHKQSQAHKLNNFRDKFEEMLQKVENQIDNAEKDYIVAYNQYEDCHINKSMLYNAHNEYIFQLRASNRSIDQFQIAIPQVLEELEEIYIDTSNTINVAIESHALLLLTKANEQHRRFEDLLQICRQVNPQLDISYFVNALNPECAKFELKHHKFHPLDGTENEDCTCLCQNQLIIDKSTDMALLEKRALLQREAAELTSYITQNQDISHSLVNICQSKMADMEQCLSMPVQHHRPNKLEFFYKP
;
A
#
# COMPACT_ATOMS: atom_id res chain seq x y z
N MET A 1 18.06 41.95 6.91
CA MET A 1 17.20 40.91 7.52
C MET A 1 15.97 41.63 8.07
N SER A 2 14.84 41.54 7.37
CA SER A 2 13.59 42.14 7.81
C SER A 2 13.06 41.31 8.98
N VAL A 3 13.08 41.87 10.18
CA VAL A 3 12.36 41.32 11.34
C VAL A 3 10.89 41.38 10.98
N HIS A 4 10.34 40.30 10.45
CA HIS A 4 8.89 40.17 10.28
C HIS A 4 8.31 40.25 11.68
N ARG A 5 7.58 41.35 11.98
CA ARG A 5 6.73 41.39 13.15
C ARG A 5 5.78 40.19 13.05
N GLN A 6 5.84 39.33 14.05
CA GLN A 6 4.89 38.24 14.18
C GLN A 6 3.52 38.89 14.47
N GLY A 7 2.60 38.79 13.52
CA GLY A 7 1.25 39.34 13.68
C GLY A 7 0.48 38.50 14.70
N CYS A 8 -0.36 39.15 15.51
CA CYS A 8 -1.22 38.51 16.50
C CYS A 8 -2.66 38.99 16.31
N TYR A 9 -3.64 38.08 16.38
CA TYR A 9 -5.06 38.47 16.27
C TYR A 9 -5.48 39.52 17.31
N ALA A 10 -4.87 39.53 18.50
CA ALA A 10 -5.16 40.51 19.55
C ALA A 10 -5.01 41.97 19.09
N GLU A 11 -4.15 42.25 18.11
CA GLU A 11 -3.92 43.60 17.57
C GLU A 11 -5.06 44.07 16.64
N PHE A 12 -5.93 43.16 16.19
CA PHE A 12 -6.95 43.39 15.16
C PHE A 12 -8.37 43.45 15.75
N THR A 13 -8.57 44.30 16.75
CA THR A 13 -9.85 44.42 17.49
C THR A 13 -10.98 45.09 16.72
N HIS A 14 -10.70 45.75 15.60
CA HIS A 14 -11.70 46.51 14.84
C HIS A 14 -12.82 45.59 14.30
N PRO A 15 -14.12 45.97 14.43
CA PRO A 15 -15.24 45.13 14.00
C PRO A 15 -15.20 44.69 12.52
N SER A 16 -14.67 45.54 11.63
CA SER A 16 -14.56 45.20 10.20
C SER A 16 -13.66 44.00 9.89
N LEU A 17 -12.83 43.56 10.83
CA LEU A 17 -11.89 42.44 10.67
C LEU A 17 -12.46 41.12 11.21
N LYS A 18 -13.60 41.18 11.94
CA LYS A 18 -14.26 40.03 12.56
C LYS A 18 -14.49 38.90 11.57
N ASP A 19 -15.16 39.21 10.47
CA ASP A 19 -15.56 38.19 9.48
C ASP A 19 -14.34 37.56 8.81
N ALA A 20 -13.28 38.33 8.58
CA ALA A 20 -12.04 37.81 7.99
C ALA A 20 -11.34 36.81 8.93
N ILE A 21 -11.20 37.15 10.22
CA ILE A 21 -10.59 36.28 11.24
C ILE A 21 -11.41 35.00 11.41
N ASN A 22 -12.73 35.14 11.47
CA ASN A 22 -13.65 34.02 11.58
C ASN A 22 -13.58 33.11 10.35
N GLN A 23 -13.57 33.70 9.16
CA GLN A 23 -13.47 32.94 7.92
C GLN A 23 -12.14 32.17 7.83
N ASN A 24 -11.02 32.74 8.31
CA ASN A 24 -9.73 32.04 8.34
C ASN A 24 -9.77 30.80 9.25
N ASN A 25 -10.32 30.94 10.45
CA ASN A 25 -10.55 29.81 11.38
C ASN A 25 -11.46 28.74 10.77
N ILE A 26 -12.60 29.15 10.21
CA ILE A 26 -13.56 28.24 9.56
C ILE A 26 -12.89 27.48 8.42
N SER A 27 -12.07 28.15 7.61
CA SER A 27 -11.41 27.54 6.46
C SER A 27 -10.38 26.48 6.90
N THR A 28 -9.67 26.75 8.00
CA THR A 28 -8.69 25.82 8.58
C THR A 28 -9.38 24.60 9.21
N LEU A 29 -10.48 24.78 9.93
CA LEU A 29 -11.28 23.68 10.46
C LEU A 29 -11.89 22.81 9.35
N LYS A 30 -12.35 23.44 8.25
CA LYS A 30 -12.81 22.71 7.06
C LYS A 30 -11.69 21.90 6.41
N LEU A 31 -10.47 22.46 6.36
CA LEU A 31 -9.30 21.72 5.87
C LEU A 31 -9.01 20.49 6.75
N SER A 32 -9.13 20.60 8.08
CA SER A 32 -8.99 19.46 8.99
C SER A 32 -9.94 18.32 8.63
N LEU A 33 -11.23 18.63 8.42
CA LEU A 33 -12.23 17.64 8.03
C LEU A 33 -11.96 17.06 6.64
N LEU A 34 -11.50 17.87 5.69
CA LEU A 34 -11.15 17.39 4.35
C LEU A 34 -9.99 16.40 4.38
N VAL A 35 -8.95 16.67 5.17
CA VAL A 35 -7.81 15.75 5.35
C VAL A 35 -8.26 14.46 6.06
N ALA A 36 -9.15 14.57 7.04
CA ALA A 36 -9.74 13.42 7.72
C ALA A 36 -10.53 12.53 6.74
N GLU A 37 -11.42 13.12 5.92
CA GLU A 37 -12.21 12.43 4.91
C GLU A 37 -11.31 11.74 3.88
N PHE A 38 -10.27 12.42 3.40
CA PHE A 38 -9.28 11.82 2.51
C PHE A 38 -8.62 10.58 3.11
N ALA A 39 -8.20 10.66 4.38
CA ALA A 39 -7.60 9.52 5.08
C ALA A 39 -8.58 8.34 5.23
N GLN A 40 -9.86 8.61 5.50
CA GLN A 40 -10.90 7.60 5.56
C GLN A 40 -11.12 6.90 4.21
N GLN A 41 -11.20 7.66 3.12
CA GLN A 41 -11.34 7.10 1.77
C GLN A 41 -10.12 6.27 1.36
N MET A 42 -8.92 6.75 1.69
CA MET A 42 -7.67 6.00 1.46
C MET A 42 -7.63 4.70 2.27
N ALA A 43 -8.08 4.71 3.53
CA ALA A 43 -8.19 3.50 4.34
C ALA A 43 -9.15 2.48 3.70
N ALA A 44 -10.32 2.92 3.25
CA ALA A 44 -11.28 2.05 2.56
C ALA A 44 -10.70 1.44 1.27
N ALA A 45 -9.95 2.23 0.49
CA ALA A 45 -9.27 1.73 -0.71
C ALA A 45 -8.21 0.67 -0.37
N HIS A 46 -7.42 0.89 0.69
CA HIS A 46 -6.45 -0.10 1.17
C HIS A 46 -7.12 -1.40 1.65
N GLU A 47 -8.23 -1.32 2.38
CA GLU A 47 -8.99 -2.50 2.77
C GLU A 47 -9.51 -3.30 1.57
N GLN A 48 -10.07 -2.60 0.58
CA GLN A 48 -10.61 -3.26 -0.61
C GLN A 48 -9.50 -3.97 -1.40
N PHE A 49 -8.38 -3.28 -1.64
CA PHE A 49 -7.21 -3.86 -2.30
C PHE A 49 -6.72 -5.12 -1.57
N ALA A 50 -6.57 -5.04 -0.24
CA ALA A 50 -6.11 -6.18 0.55
C ALA A 50 -7.06 -7.38 0.45
N LYS A 51 -8.38 -7.15 0.53
CA LYS A 51 -9.41 -8.21 0.41
C LYS A 51 -9.33 -8.92 -0.95
N GLU A 52 -9.17 -8.17 -2.03
CA GLU A 52 -9.04 -8.74 -3.38
C GLU A 52 -7.78 -9.59 -3.51
N VAL A 53 -6.63 -9.09 -3.05
CA VAL A 53 -5.36 -9.83 -3.08
C VAL A 53 -5.44 -11.10 -2.21
N GLN A 54 -5.99 -11.01 -1.00
CA GLN A 54 -6.18 -12.17 -0.13
C GLN A 54 -7.08 -13.24 -0.75
N ALA A 55 -8.13 -12.85 -1.49
CA ALA A 55 -9.00 -13.80 -2.19
C ALA A 55 -8.26 -14.56 -3.30
N VAL A 56 -7.39 -13.87 -4.05
CA VAL A 56 -6.52 -14.49 -5.06
C VAL A 56 -5.56 -15.48 -4.39
N ILE A 57 -4.86 -15.04 -3.33
CA ILE A 57 -3.89 -15.89 -2.60
C ILE A 57 -4.58 -17.11 -2.00
N GLY A 58 -5.73 -16.95 -1.36
CA GLY A 58 -6.50 -18.06 -0.79
C GLY A 58 -6.93 -19.08 -1.85
N THR A 59 -7.19 -18.64 -3.08
CA THR A 59 -7.48 -19.53 -4.21
C THR A 59 -6.24 -20.31 -4.63
N PHE A 60 -5.09 -19.65 -4.81
CA PHE A 60 -3.86 -20.32 -5.23
C PHE A 60 -3.23 -21.18 -4.13
N ARG A 61 -3.41 -20.86 -2.85
CA ARG A 61 -3.00 -21.73 -1.74
C ARG A 61 -3.75 -23.05 -1.72
N ARG A 62 -5.06 -23.03 -1.97
CA ARG A 62 -5.87 -24.26 -2.10
C ARG A 62 -5.37 -25.13 -3.25
N LYS A 63 -5.21 -24.55 -4.44
CA LYS A 63 -4.64 -25.25 -5.61
C LYS A 63 -3.23 -25.78 -5.35
N ASN A 64 -2.39 -25.01 -4.66
CA ASN A 64 -1.04 -25.42 -4.31
C ASN A 64 -1.01 -26.64 -3.37
N ASN A 65 -1.97 -26.71 -2.43
CA ASN A 65 -2.10 -27.85 -1.53
C ASN A 65 -2.61 -29.09 -2.28
N GLU A 66 -3.55 -28.94 -3.22
CA GLU A 66 -3.99 -30.03 -4.11
C GLU A 66 -2.79 -30.61 -4.89
N PHE A 67 -1.95 -29.74 -5.45
CA PHE A 67 -0.74 -30.13 -6.18
C PHE A 67 0.31 -30.85 -5.31
N LYS A 68 0.35 -30.61 -3.99
CA LYS A 68 1.23 -31.35 -3.09
C LYS A 68 0.84 -32.83 -2.99
N PHE A 69 -0.46 -33.15 -3.05
CA PHE A 69 -0.95 -34.53 -2.99
C PHE A 69 -0.77 -35.29 -4.31
N GLU A 70 -0.61 -34.59 -5.44
CA GLU A 70 -0.33 -35.21 -6.74
C GLU A 70 1.13 -35.68 -6.88
N ARG A 71 2.04 -35.27 -5.98
CA ARG A 71 3.45 -35.64 -6.10
C ARG A 71 3.67 -37.11 -5.77
N PRO A 72 4.43 -37.85 -6.60
CA PRO A 72 4.73 -39.26 -6.34
C PRO A 72 5.49 -39.50 -5.03
N VAL A 73 6.37 -38.57 -4.66
CA VAL A 73 7.20 -38.63 -3.45
C VAL A 73 7.39 -37.23 -2.89
N ASP A 74 7.38 -37.11 -1.56
CA ASP A 74 7.72 -35.87 -0.86
C ASP A 74 9.24 -35.62 -0.96
N SER A 75 9.61 -34.60 -1.72
CA SER A 75 11.00 -34.19 -1.93
C SER A 75 11.10 -32.66 -1.97
N PRO A 76 12.17 -32.08 -1.38
CA PRO A 76 12.40 -30.63 -1.46
C PRO A 76 12.51 -30.16 -2.92
N SER A 77 11.86 -29.04 -3.22
CA SER A 77 12.00 -28.35 -4.51
C SER A 77 12.23 -26.86 -4.29
N SER A 78 13.33 -26.36 -4.83
CA SER A 78 13.71 -24.95 -4.78
C SER A 78 12.75 -24.07 -5.57
N ILE A 79 12.23 -24.53 -6.72
CA ILE A 79 11.22 -23.78 -7.47
C ILE A 79 9.89 -23.71 -6.71
N GLN A 80 9.49 -24.81 -6.06
CA GLN A 80 8.30 -24.81 -5.22
C GLN A 80 8.45 -23.84 -4.04
N LYS A 81 9.63 -23.83 -3.40
CA LYS A 81 9.93 -22.89 -2.31
C LYS A 81 9.80 -21.44 -2.79
N ALA A 82 10.39 -21.10 -3.94
CA ALA A 82 10.29 -19.75 -4.50
C ALA A 82 8.83 -19.34 -4.78
N TRP A 83 8.02 -20.24 -5.31
CA TRP A 83 6.58 -20.03 -5.52
C TRP A 83 5.82 -19.81 -4.19
N GLU A 84 6.07 -20.65 -3.19
CA GLU A 84 5.43 -20.52 -1.88
C GLU A 84 5.83 -19.22 -1.17
N THR A 85 7.10 -18.81 -1.29
CA THR A 85 7.55 -17.52 -0.78
C THR A 85 6.89 -16.36 -1.51
N LEU A 86 6.74 -16.40 -2.85
CA LEU A 86 6.00 -15.36 -3.58
C LEU A 86 4.56 -15.20 -3.06
N LEU A 87 3.84 -16.32 -2.85
CA LEU A 87 2.49 -16.29 -2.28
C LEU A 87 2.48 -15.71 -0.87
N HIS A 88 3.47 -16.06 -0.04
CA HIS A 88 3.59 -15.53 1.32
C HIS A 88 3.90 -14.04 1.35
N GLU A 89 4.91 -13.56 0.60
CA GLU A 89 5.28 -12.14 0.60
C GLU A 89 4.16 -11.26 0.03
N THR A 90 3.42 -11.76 -0.96
CA THR A 90 2.22 -11.06 -1.49
C THR A 90 1.10 -10.99 -0.43
N GLU A 91 0.95 -12.03 0.39
CA GLU A 91 -0.01 -12.03 1.51
C GLU A 91 0.39 -11.04 2.59
N MET A 92 1.68 -10.99 2.91
CA MET A 92 2.23 -10.04 3.87
C MET A 92 2.14 -8.59 3.37
N ASP A 93 2.18 -8.34 2.06
CA ASP A 93 1.89 -7.01 1.50
C ASP A 93 0.41 -6.64 1.60
N ALA A 94 -0.50 -7.57 1.33
CA ALA A 94 -1.93 -7.36 1.57
C ALA A 94 -2.23 -7.08 3.05
N GLN A 95 -1.56 -7.77 3.98
CA GLN A 95 -1.68 -7.49 5.42
C GLN A 95 -1.18 -6.08 5.77
N ALA A 96 -0.05 -5.66 5.20
CA ALA A 96 0.47 -4.31 5.40
C ALA A 96 -0.50 -3.22 4.90
N HIS A 97 -1.31 -3.50 3.88
CA HIS A 97 -2.40 -2.61 3.46
C HIS A 97 -3.53 -2.53 4.50
N LEU A 98 -3.93 -3.63 5.13
CA LEU A 98 -4.91 -3.62 6.22
C LEU A 98 -4.40 -2.85 7.44
N ASP A 99 -3.13 -3.05 7.79
CA ASP A 99 -2.51 -2.33 8.92
C ASP A 99 -2.45 -0.82 8.62
N ALA A 100 -2.08 -0.45 7.38
CA ALA A 100 -2.10 0.95 6.94
C ALA A 100 -3.52 1.56 7.01
N ALA A 101 -4.55 0.83 6.56
CA ALA A 101 -5.93 1.29 6.68
C ALA A 101 -6.33 1.56 8.14
N SER A 102 -6.02 0.62 9.05
CA SER A 102 -6.29 0.77 10.48
C SER A 102 -5.57 1.98 11.08
N LEU A 103 -4.30 2.18 10.73
CA LEU A 103 -3.51 3.32 11.20
C LEU A 103 -4.01 4.66 10.66
N LEU A 104 -4.44 4.72 9.39
CA LEU A 104 -5.07 5.92 8.83
C LEU A 104 -6.36 6.27 9.58
N ILE A 105 -7.19 5.28 9.92
CA ILE A 105 -8.42 5.51 10.68
C ILE A 105 -8.12 6.02 12.10
N ASN A 106 -7.21 5.36 12.81
CA ASN A 106 -6.99 5.63 14.23
C ASN A 106 -6.06 6.82 14.50
N ASN A 107 -5.11 7.10 13.62
CA ASN A 107 -4.08 8.13 13.85
C ASN A 107 -4.30 9.40 13.03
N VAL A 108 -5.12 9.35 11.97
CA VAL A 108 -5.35 10.51 11.09
C VAL A 108 -6.83 10.90 11.09
N TYR A 109 -7.73 10.02 10.65
CA TYR A 109 -9.15 10.34 10.49
C TYR A 109 -9.84 10.71 11.81
N LYS A 110 -9.91 9.78 12.77
CA LYS A 110 -10.63 10.01 14.03
C LYS A 110 -10.08 11.21 14.82
N PRO A 111 -8.75 11.36 15.02
CA PRO A 111 -8.23 12.50 15.75
C PRO A 111 -8.55 13.84 15.09
N LEU A 112 -8.43 13.95 13.76
CA LEU A 112 -8.75 15.18 13.04
C LEU A 112 -10.24 15.52 13.06
N GLU A 113 -11.11 14.50 12.99
CA GLU A 113 -12.56 14.67 13.10
C GLU A 113 -12.96 15.18 14.48
N GLU A 114 -12.45 14.54 15.54
CA GLU A 114 -12.71 14.92 16.93
C GLU A 114 -12.21 16.34 17.24
N VAL A 115 -10.97 16.66 16.85
CA VAL A 115 -10.38 18.00 17.03
C VAL A 115 -11.18 19.05 16.28
N ALA A 116 -11.55 18.80 15.03
CA ALA A 116 -12.31 19.74 14.22
C ALA A 116 -13.68 20.03 14.84
N ILE A 117 -14.42 19.00 15.29
CA ILE A 117 -15.73 19.17 15.92
C ILE A 117 -15.61 19.97 17.23
N HIS A 118 -14.63 19.62 18.08
CA HIS A 118 -14.41 20.30 19.35
C HIS A 118 -14.05 21.78 19.14
N LYS A 119 -13.06 22.05 18.27
CA LYS A 119 -12.57 23.40 17.99
C LYS A 119 -13.62 24.25 17.25
N GLN A 120 -14.47 23.65 16.42
CA GLN A 120 -15.63 24.33 15.82
C GLN A 120 -16.63 24.79 16.89
N SER A 121 -16.94 23.93 17.87
CA SER A 121 -17.80 24.30 19.00
C SER A 121 -17.19 25.44 19.83
N GLN A 122 -15.88 25.38 20.09
CA GLN A 122 -15.15 26.42 20.82
C GLN A 122 -15.19 27.77 20.08
N ALA A 123 -14.85 27.78 18.78
CA ALA A 123 -14.90 28.97 17.95
C ALA A 123 -16.31 29.58 17.88
N HIS A 124 -17.35 28.75 17.83
CA HIS A 124 -18.73 29.21 17.87
C HIS A 124 -19.08 29.90 19.20
N LYS A 125 -18.62 29.38 20.34
CA LYS A 125 -18.84 30.01 21.66
C LYS A 125 -18.14 31.36 21.77
N LEU A 126 -16.90 31.46 21.28
CA LEU A 126 -16.13 32.71 21.27
C LEU A 126 -16.80 33.78 20.40
N ASN A 127 -17.30 33.39 19.23
CA ASN A 127 -18.05 34.28 18.36
C ASN A 127 -19.36 34.75 19.00
N ASN A 128 -20.14 33.84 19.58
CA ASN A 128 -21.36 34.21 20.29
C ASN A 128 -21.09 35.12 21.50
N PHE A 129 -19.95 34.95 22.18
CA PHE A 129 -19.54 35.83 23.27
C PHE A 129 -19.26 37.24 22.75
N ARG A 130 -18.49 37.36 21.65
CA ARG A 130 -18.22 38.63 20.99
C ARG A 130 -19.50 39.32 20.53
N ASP A 131 -20.41 38.59 19.88
CA ASP A 131 -21.70 39.11 19.40
C ASP A 131 -22.51 39.73 20.54
N LYS A 132 -22.63 39.02 21.67
CA LYS A 132 -23.35 39.51 22.86
C LYS A 132 -22.71 40.75 23.49
N PHE A 133 -21.38 40.84 23.47
CA PHE A 133 -20.67 42.01 23.98
C PHE A 133 -20.83 43.22 23.06
N GLU A 134 -20.82 43.01 21.73
CA GLU A 134 -21.10 44.04 20.72
C GLU A 134 -22.56 44.54 20.84
N GLU A 135 -23.53 43.65 21.02
CA GLU A 135 -24.94 44.01 21.31
C GLU A 135 -25.07 44.83 22.59
N MET A 136 -24.34 44.47 23.65
CA MET A 136 -24.33 45.22 24.90
C MET A 136 -23.75 46.63 24.72
N LEU A 137 -22.64 46.76 24.00
CA LEU A 137 -22.06 48.07 23.69
C LEU A 137 -23.04 48.94 22.90
N GLN A 138 -23.68 48.41 21.87
CA GLN A 138 -24.66 49.17 21.08
C GLN A 138 -25.84 49.65 21.95
N LYS A 139 -26.28 48.82 22.90
CA LYS A 139 -27.34 49.20 23.84
C LYS A 139 -26.92 50.34 24.74
N VAL A 140 -25.70 50.29 25.29
CA VAL A 140 -25.18 51.33 26.17
C VAL A 140 -24.93 52.63 25.40
N GLU A 141 -24.47 52.55 24.14
CA GLU A 141 -24.33 53.70 23.23
C GLU A 141 -25.69 54.39 22.99
N ASN A 142 -26.74 53.61 22.69
CA ASN A 142 -28.08 54.16 22.52
C ASN A 142 -28.63 54.81 23.81
N GLN A 143 -28.24 54.31 24.99
CA GLN A 143 -28.68 54.86 26.27
C GLN A 143 -28.01 56.20 26.56
N ILE A 144 -26.71 56.34 26.31
CA ILE A 144 -26.01 57.63 26.47
C ILE A 144 -26.52 58.66 25.45
N ASP A 145 -26.72 58.28 24.19
CA ASP A 145 -27.28 59.17 23.15
C ASP A 145 -28.64 59.75 23.55
N ASN A 146 -29.51 58.91 24.14
CA ASN A 146 -30.82 59.35 24.59
C ASN A 146 -30.71 60.26 25.82
N ALA A 147 -29.88 59.89 26.80
CA ALA A 147 -29.67 60.70 28.00
C ALA A 147 -29.05 62.07 27.68
N GLU A 148 -28.16 62.14 26.68
CA GLU A 148 -27.59 63.40 26.20
C GLU A 148 -28.67 64.28 25.55
N LYS A 149 -29.49 63.72 24.66
CA LYS A 149 -30.60 64.44 24.03
C LYS A 149 -31.56 65.00 25.07
N ASP A 150 -31.97 64.18 26.04
CA ASP A 150 -32.88 64.59 27.11
C ASP A 150 -32.27 65.71 27.97
N TYR A 151 -30.97 65.63 28.27
CA TYR A 151 -30.25 66.68 28.97
C TYR A 151 -30.22 68.00 28.19
N ILE A 152 -29.90 67.96 26.89
CA ILE A 152 -29.89 69.15 26.02
C ILE A 152 -31.27 69.79 25.95
N VAL A 153 -32.34 68.99 25.79
CA VAL A 153 -33.71 69.50 25.78
C VAL A 153 -34.07 70.17 27.11
N ALA A 154 -33.75 69.53 28.24
CA ALA A 154 -34.01 70.09 29.57
C ALA A 154 -33.20 71.37 29.83
N TYR A 155 -31.98 71.45 29.30
CA TYR A 155 -31.13 72.65 29.40
C TYR A 155 -31.72 73.83 28.64
N ASN A 156 -32.09 73.63 27.36
CA ASN A 156 -32.69 74.69 26.54
C ASN A 156 -34.00 75.21 27.16
N GLN A 157 -34.85 74.31 27.67
CA GLN A 157 -36.09 74.71 28.36
C GLN A 157 -35.83 75.56 29.62
N TYR A 158 -34.76 75.25 30.36
CA TYR A 158 -34.35 76.04 31.51
C TYR A 158 -33.73 77.38 31.11
N GLU A 159 -32.98 77.44 30.02
CA GLU A 159 -32.41 78.68 29.48
C GLU A 159 -33.50 79.64 28.98
N ASP A 160 -34.49 79.14 28.25
CA ASP A 160 -35.57 79.94 27.65
C ASP A 160 -36.56 80.47 28.69
N CYS A 161 -36.95 79.62 29.67
CA CYS A 161 -38.06 79.92 30.58
C CYS A 161 -37.66 80.06 32.06
N HIS A 162 -36.43 79.69 32.44
CA HIS A 162 -35.94 79.64 33.83
C HIS A 162 -36.83 78.87 34.82
N ILE A 163 -37.68 77.97 34.33
CA ILE A 163 -38.59 77.13 35.11
C ILE A 163 -38.05 75.68 35.16
N ASN A 164 -38.42 74.89 36.18
CA ASN A 164 -38.14 73.45 36.30
C ASN A 164 -36.67 72.99 36.48
N LYS A 165 -35.89 73.71 37.29
CA LYS A 165 -34.50 73.36 37.69
C LYS A 165 -34.28 71.90 38.15
N SER A 166 -35.30 71.29 38.77
CA SER A 166 -35.26 69.88 39.20
C SER A 166 -35.16 68.91 38.00
N MET A 167 -35.88 69.19 36.90
CA MET A 167 -35.85 68.35 35.70
C MET A 167 -34.48 68.40 35.03
N LEU A 168 -33.88 69.59 34.93
CA LEU A 168 -32.51 69.76 34.44
C LEU A 168 -31.50 68.95 35.26
N TYR A 169 -31.58 69.03 36.60
CA TYR A 169 -30.66 68.30 37.48
C TYR A 169 -30.82 66.78 37.36
N ASN A 170 -32.05 66.27 37.21
CA ASN A 170 -32.28 64.85 37.01
C ASN A 170 -31.75 64.37 35.65
N ALA A 171 -32.00 65.11 34.57
CA ALA A 171 -31.48 64.78 33.23
C ALA A 171 -29.94 64.83 33.20
N HIS A 172 -29.33 65.83 33.85
CA HIS A 172 -27.88 65.91 34.01
C HIS A 172 -27.31 64.69 34.75
N ASN A 173 -27.90 64.33 35.90
CA ASN A 173 -27.44 63.19 36.68
C ASN A 173 -27.55 61.89 35.87
N GLU A 174 -28.67 61.68 35.18
CA GLU A 174 -28.87 60.50 34.32
C GLU A 174 -27.82 60.44 33.20
N TYR A 175 -27.57 61.55 32.51
CA TYR A 175 -26.51 61.63 31.51
C TYR A 175 -25.13 61.28 32.10
N ILE A 176 -24.77 61.82 33.26
CA ILE A 176 -23.51 61.48 33.92
C ILE A 176 -23.45 60.00 34.33
N PHE A 177 -24.56 59.40 34.76
CA PHE A 177 -24.63 57.97 35.06
C PHE A 177 -24.40 57.13 33.81
N GLN A 178 -25.08 57.42 32.71
CA GLN A 178 -24.92 56.69 31.45
C GLN A 178 -23.52 56.90 30.85
N LEU A 179 -22.95 58.10 30.95
CA LEU A 179 -21.57 58.39 30.52
C LEU A 179 -20.56 57.50 31.27
N ARG A 180 -20.67 57.40 32.59
CA ARG A 180 -19.79 56.53 33.40
C ARG A 180 -20.00 55.06 33.10
N ALA A 181 -21.25 54.63 32.88
CA ALA A 181 -21.57 53.25 32.52
C ALA A 181 -21.03 52.88 31.13
N SER A 182 -21.13 53.80 30.16
CA SER A 182 -20.59 53.65 28.80
C SER A 182 -19.07 53.53 28.81
N ASN A 183 -18.38 54.49 29.43
CA ASN A 183 -16.92 54.46 29.53
C ASN A 183 -16.43 53.16 30.17
N ARG A 184 -17.07 52.71 31.26
CA ARG A 184 -16.71 51.45 31.90
C ARG A 184 -16.95 50.24 30.99
N SER A 185 -18.02 50.23 30.20
CA SER A 185 -18.31 49.14 29.26
C SER A 185 -17.28 49.09 28.13
N ILE A 186 -16.86 50.26 27.64
CA ILE A 186 -15.77 50.38 26.65
C ILE A 186 -14.45 49.85 27.22
N ASP A 187 -14.09 50.24 28.45
CA ASP A 187 -12.87 49.74 29.11
C ASP A 187 -12.86 48.21 29.21
N GLN A 188 -14.00 47.61 29.58
CA GLN A 188 -14.13 46.15 29.64
C GLN A 188 -14.02 45.50 28.26
N PHE A 189 -14.62 46.10 27.23
CA PHE A 189 -14.53 45.58 25.87
C PHE A 189 -13.11 45.62 25.32
N GLN A 190 -12.38 46.72 25.58
CA GLN A 190 -10.98 46.87 25.18
C GLN A 190 -10.06 45.83 25.83
N ILE A 191 -10.44 45.30 26.99
CA ILE A 191 -9.73 44.20 27.66
C ILE A 191 -10.18 42.83 27.11
N ALA A 192 -11.49 42.63 26.92
CA ALA A 192 -12.05 41.32 26.58
C ALA A 192 -11.81 40.89 25.13
N ILE A 193 -11.87 41.81 24.17
CA ILE A 193 -11.73 41.46 22.75
C ILE A 193 -10.36 40.88 22.39
N PRO A 194 -9.23 41.48 22.84
CA PRO A 194 -7.92 40.87 22.63
C PRO A 194 -7.86 39.41 23.10
N GLN A 195 -8.42 39.09 24.27
CA GLN A 195 -8.44 37.73 24.81
C GLN A 195 -9.26 36.76 23.95
N VAL A 196 -10.42 37.20 23.45
CA VAL A 196 -11.23 36.39 22.52
C VAL A 196 -10.45 36.12 21.22
N LEU A 197 -9.71 37.12 20.75
CA LEU A 197 -8.91 37.02 19.53
C LEU A 197 -7.69 36.11 19.73
N GLU A 198 -7.03 36.15 20.88
CA GLU A 198 -5.97 35.19 21.27
C GLU A 198 -6.50 33.75 21.29
N GLU A 199 -7.68 33.51 21.88
CA GLU A 199 -8.28 32.17 21.89
C GLU A 199 -8.65 31.68 20.47
N LEU A 200 -9.09 32.58 19.59
CA LEU A 200 -9.33 32.26 18.18
C LEU A 200 -8.02 32.01 17.40
N GLU A 201 -6.91 32.62 17.81
CA GLU A 201 -5.59 32.39 17.24
C GLU A 201 -5.06 31.02 17.68
N GLU A 202 -5.19 30.67 18.96
CA GLU A 202 -4.83 29.36 19.49
C GLU A 202 -5.61 28.23 18.81
N ILE A 203 -6.91 28.43 18.54
CA ILE A 203 -7.70 27.47 17.74
C ILE A 203 -7.07 27.24 16.36
N TYR A 204 -6.67 28.31 15.67
CA TYR A 204 -6.04 28.22 14.36
C TYR A 204 -4.69 27.49 14.44
N ILE A 205 -3.83 27.88 15.38
CA ILE A 205 -2.48 27.31 15.57
C ILE A 205 -2.59 25.82 15.89
N ASP A 206 -3.41 25.44 16.86
CA ASP A 206 -3.61 24.05 17.26
C ASP A 206 -4.12 23.21 16.09
N THR A 207 -5.12 23.71 15.37
CA THR A 207 -5.71 22.99 14.24
C THR A 207 -4.67 22.82 13.12
N SER A 208 -3.92 23.87 12.81
CA SER A 208 -2.87 23.83 11.79
C SER A 208 -1.75 22.84 12.14
N ASN A 209 -1.27 22.87 13.38
CA ASN A 209 -0.27 21.93 13.87
C ASN A 209 -0.78 20.48 13.83
N THR A 210 -2.03 20.26 14.23
CA THR A 210 -2.65 18.92 14.20
C THR A 210 -2.76 18.40 12.76
N ILE A 211 -3.21 19.23 11.83
CA ILE A 211 -3.26 18.89 10.39
C ILE A 211 -1.85 18.54 9.88
N ASN A 212 -0.84 19.35 10.20
CA ASN A 212 0.52 19.12 9.76
C ASN A 212 1.06 17.77 10.25
N VAL A 213 0.91 17.47 11.55
CA VAL A 213 1.31 16.18 12.14
C VAL A 213 0.57 15.02 11.47
N ALA A 214 -0.71 15.18 11.17
CA ALA A 214 -1.52 14.15 10.53
C ALA A 214 -1.07 13.87 9.09
N ILE A 215 -0.75 14.91 8.31
CA ILE A 215 -0.21 14.78 6.95
C ILE A 215 1.18 14.11 6.98
N GLU A 216 2.05 14.53 7.91
CA GLU A 216 3.36 13.92 8.10
C GLU A 216 3.24 12.44 8.48
N SER A 217 2.35 12.11 9.43
CA SER A 217 2.07 10.74 9.83
C SER A 217 1.57 9.89 8.66
N HIS A 218 0.72 10.43 7.79
CA HIS A 218 0.26 9.74 6.58
C HIS A 218 1.44 9.44 5.64
N ALA A 219 2.28 10.44 5.36
CA ALA A 219 3.43 10.28 4.48
C ALA A 219 4.45 9.26 5.02
N LEU A 220 4.76 9.32 6.32
CA LEU A 220 5.66 8.38 6.98
C LEU A 220 5.13 6.95 6.97
N LEU A 221 3.83 6.75 7.14
CA LEU A 221 3.18 5.44 7.03
C LEU A 221 3.40 4.82 5.65
N LEU A 222 3.13 5.58 4.57
CA LEU A 222 3.31 5.10 3.20
C LEU A 222 4.78 4.82 2.88
N LEU A 223 5.69 5.68 3.33
CA LEU A 223 7.13 5.47 3.17
C LEU A 223 7.60 4.19 3.87
N THR A 224 7.18 3.99 5.11
CA THR A 224 7.54 2.80 5.90
C THR A 224 7.03 1.53 5.22
N LYS A 225 5.77 1.52 4.77
CA LYS A 225 5.19 0.41 4.02
C LYS A 225 6.00 0.11 2.75
N ALA A 226 6.32 1.14 1.96
CA ALA A 226 7.06 0.98 0.72
C ALA A 226 8.46 0.38 0.95
N ASN A 227 9.15 0.81 2.01
CA ASN A 227 10.47 0.28 2.37
C ASN A 227 10.41 -1.19 2.82
N GLU A 228 9.44 -1.56 3.66
CA GLU A 228 9.26 -2.95 4.09
C GLU A 228 8.83 -3.85 2.91
N GLN A 229 7.97 -3.34 2.02
CA GLN A 229 7.62 -4.04 0.78
C GLN A 229 8.86 -4.26 -0.08
N HIS A 230 9.68 -3.23 -0.30
CA HIS A 230 10.91 -3.33 -1.07
C HIS A 230 11.85 -4.40 -0.51
N ARG A 231 12.12 -4.39 0.80
CA ARG A 231 13.00 -5.37 1.46
C ARG A 231 12.51 -6.80 1.25
N ARG A 232 11.23 -7.06 1.50
CA ARG A 232 10.64 -8.41 1.33
C ARG A 232 10.75 -8.93 -0.09
N PHE A 233 10.49 -8.09 -1.09
CA PHE A 233 10.62 -8.49 -2.49
C PHE A 233 12.09 -8.63 -2.93
N GLU A 234 13.03 -7.87 -2.34
CA GLU A 234 14.46 -8.08 -2.55
C GLU A 234 14.92 -9.45 -2.02
N ASP A 235 14.48 -9.84 -0.83
CA ASP A 235 14.75 -11.16 -0.24
C ASP A 235 14.16 -12.29 -1.13
N LEU A 236 12.94 -12.11 -1.65
CA LEU A 236 12.35 -13.05 -2.61
C LEU A 236 13.18 -13.17 -3.90
N LEU A 237 13.70 -12.06 -4.44
CA LEU A 237 14.58 -12.10 -5.61
C LEU A 237 15.85 -12.92 -5.33
N GLN A 238 16.39 -12.85 -4.12
CA GLN A 238 17.52 -13.69 -3.71
C GLN A 238 17.14 -15.18 -3.72
N ILE A 239 15.95 -15.54 -3.23
CA ILE A 239 15.44 -16.91 -3.26
C ILE A 239 15.26 -17.41 -4.70
N CYS A 240 14.68 -16.58 -5.58
CA CYS A 240 14.53 -16.92 -6.99
C CYS A 240 15.88 -17.18 -7.68
N ARG A 241 16.93 -16.43 -7.33
CA ARG A 241 18.30 -16.63 -7.84
C ARG A 241 18.96 -17.91 -7.33
N GLN A 242 18.46 -18.48 -6.23
CA GLN A 242 18.95 -19.73 -5.64
C GLN A 242 18.24 -20.97 -6.17
N VAL A 243 17.25 -20.83 -7.06
CA VAL A 243 16.56 -21.97 -7.68
C VAL A 243 17.56 -22.81 -8.48
N ASN A 244 17.62 -24.11 -8.16
CA ASN A 244 18.57 -25.04 -8.76
C ASN A 244 17.87 -26.34 -9.19
N PRO A 245 17.47 -26.46 -10.47
CA PRO A 245 16.77 -27.64 -10.97
C PRO A 245 17.57 -28.94 -10.86
N GLN A 246 18.90 -28.89 -10.95
CA GLN A 246 19.75 -30.09 -10.84
C GLN A 246 19.76 -30.63 -9.41
N LEU A 247 19.74 -29.73 -8.43
CA LEU A 247 19.62 -30.09 -7.02
C LEU A 247 18.23 -30.67 -6.72
N ASP A 248 17.18 -30.06 -7.26
CA ASP A 248 15.79 -30.57 -7.15
C ASP A 248 15.68 -32.01 -7.70
N ILE A 249 16.25 -32.29 -8.88
CA ILE A 249 16.28 -33.67 -9.44
C ILE A 249 17.03 -34.62 -8.52
N SER A 250 18.17 -34.18 -7.96
CA SER A 250 18.96 -35.01 -7.04
C SER A 250 18.15 -35.36 -5.79
N TYR A 251 17.43 -34.40 -5.21
CA TYR A 251 16.51 -34.65 -4.09
C TYR A 251 15.38 -35.59 -4.48
N PHE A 252 14.77 -35.41 -5.64
CA PHE A 252 13.70 -36.26 -6.12
C PHE A 252 14.16 -37.71 -6.35
N VAL A 253 15.29 -37.92 -7.02
CA VAL A 253 15.86 -39.26 -7.28
C VAL A 253 16.25 -39.96 -5.97
N ASN A 254 16.81 -39.23 -5.01
CA ASN A 254 17.14 -39.80 -3.70
C ASN A 254 15.89 -40.17 -2.89
N ALA A 255 14.76 -39.49 -3.14
CA ALA A 255 13.49 -39.80 -2.51
C ALA A 255 12.79 -41.01 -3.18
N LEU A 256 13.05 -41.25 -4.48
CA LEU A 256 12.66 -42.49 -5.15
C LEU A 256 13.43 -43.68 -4.54
N ASN A 257 12.74 -44.79 -4.30
CA ASN A 257 13.32 -45.98 -3.67
C ASN A 257 14.59 -46.45 -4.44
N PRO A 258 15.79 -46.40 -3.81
CA PRO A 258 17.05 -46.71 -4.50
C PRO A 258 17.24 -48.20 -4.83
N GLU A 259 16.43 -49.11 -4.27
CA GLU A 259 16.58 -50.56 -4.50
C GLU A 259 16.14 -51.02 -5.90
N CYS A 260 15.48 -50.17 -6.69
CA CYS A 260 14.97 -50.48 -8.03
C CYS A 260 15.68 -49.65 -9.13
N ALA A 261 16.97 -49.35 -8.96
CA ALA A 261 17.66 -48.34 -9.78
C ALA A 261 17.97 -48.77 -11.22
N LYS A 262 18.11 -50.08 -11.52
CA LYS A 262 18.45 -50.57 -12.86
C LYS A 262 17.74 -51.87 -13.19
N PHE A 263 16.98 -51.84 -14.27
CA PHE A 263 16.47 -53.04 -14.91
C PHE A 263 17.55 -53.64 -15.82
N GLU A 264 18.17 -54.74 -15.39
CA GLU A 264 19.16 -55.45 -16.19
C GLU A 264 18.49 -56.46 -17.12
N LEU A 265 18.52 -56.18 -18.42
CA LEU A 265 18.14 -57.14 -19.45
C LEU A 265 19.22 -58.22 -19.56
N LYS A 266 18.82 -59.49 -19.40
CA LYS A 266 19.72 -60.64 -19.64
C LYS A 266 19.67 -61.02 -21.12
N HIS A 267 20.84 -61.19 -21.73
CA HIS A 267 20.92 -61.75 -23.08
C HIS A 267 20.31 -63.15 -23.12
N HIS A 268 19.48 -63.41 -24.13
CA HIS A 268 19.01 -64.76 -24.42
C HIS A 268 20.20 -65.65 -24.77
N LYS A 269 20.23 -66.86 -24.21
CA LYS A 269 21.25 -67.88 -24.51
C LYS A 269 20.63 -68.96 -25.38
N PHE A 270 21.45 -69.56 -26.24
CA PHE A 270 21.06 -70.78 -26.95
C PHE A 270 20.84 -71.90 -25.92
N HIS A 271 19.67 -72.55 -25.98
CA HIS A 271 19.34 -73.69 -25.12
C HIS A 271 19.31 -74.95 -26.02
N PRO A 272 20.30 -75.85 -25.93
CA PRO A 272 20.23 -77.12 -26.64
C PRO A 272 19.04 -77.94 -26.11
N LEU A 273 18.46 -78.81 -26.95
CA LEU A 273 17.44 -79.74 -26.48
C LEU A 273 18.06 -80.69 -25.45
N ASP A 274 17.54 -80.69 -24.22
CA ASP A 274 17.90 -81.68 -23.20
C ASP A 274 17.52 -83.08 -23.71
N GLY A 275 18.52 -83.92 -24.00
CA GLY A 275 18.29 -85.22 -24.60
C GLY A 275 19.48 -86.17 -24.51
N THR A 276 19.48 -86.98 -23.45
CA THR A 276 20.09 -88.32 -23.31
C THR A 276 21.62 -88.43 -23.26
N GLU A 277 22.10 -88.98 -22.14
CA GLU A 277 23.45 -89.45 -21.84
C GLU A 277 23.94 -90.60 -22.74
N ASN A 278 23.85 -90.46 -24.07
CA ASN A 278 24.51 -91.35 -25.01
C ASN A 278 25.67 -90.60 -25.68
N GLU A 279 26.89 -90.99 -25.29
CA GLU A 279 28.18 -90.36 -25.67
C GLU A 279 28.52 -90.40 -27.18
N ASP A 280 27.66 -90.94 -28.05
CA ASP A 280 27.88 -91.00 -29.51
C ASP A 280 26.97 -90.05 -30.33
N CYS A 281 26.09 -89.28 -29.70
CA CYS A 281 25.37 -88.19 -30.35
C CYS A 281 25.97 -86.84 -29.95
N THR A 282 27.17 -86.52 -30.46
CA THR A 282 27.67 -85.14 -30.47
C THR A 282 26.58 -84.24 -31.04
N CYS A 283 25.94 -83.46 -30.15
CA CYS A 283 24.97 -82.41 -30.40
C CYS A 283 25.02 -81.89 -31.86
N LEU A 284 24.10 -82.39 -32.70
CA LEU A 284 24.00 -82.02 -34.13
C LEU A 284 23.70 -80.52 -34.32
N CYS A 285 23.16 -79.85 -33.30
CA CYS A 285 22.71 -78.46 -33.34
C CYS A 285 23.42 -77.64 -32.26
N GLN A 286 24.62 -77.14 -32.55
CA GLN A 286 25.33 -76.18 -31.72
C GLN A 286 24.79 -74.75 -31.96
N ASN A 287 25.26 -73.74 -31.21
CA ASN A 287 24.97 -72.32 -31.47
C ASN A 287 25.69 -71.81 -32.73
N GLN A 288 25.49 -72.50 -33.84
CA GLN A 288 26.12 -72.29 -35.14
C GLN A 288 25.11 -72.66 -36.24
N LEU A 289 25.24 -72.03 -37.40
CA LEU A 289 24.45 -72.38 -38.57
C LEU A 289 24.97 -73.70 -39.16
N ILE A 290 24.07 -74.64 -39.45
CA ILE A 290 24.40 -75.88 -40.15
C ILE A 290 24.35 -75.61 -41.64
N ILE A 291 25.47 -75.80 -42.34
CA ILE A 291 25.61 -75.52 -43.77
C ILE A 291 25.88 -76.84 -44.51
N ASP A 292 24.87 -77.34 -45.21
CA ASP A 292 24.97 -78.52 -46.06
C ASP A 292 24.13 -78.37 -47.35
N LYS A 293 24.20 -79.36 -48.25
CA LYS A 293 23.44 -79.32 -49.52
C LYS A 293 21.92 -79.26 -49.33
N SER A 294 21.41 -79.63 -48.15
CA SER A 294 19.97 -79.63 -47.86
C SER A 294 19.47 -78.28 -47.30
N THR A 295 20.36 -77.49 -46.71
CA THR A 295 20.09 -76.20 -46.04
C THR A 295 20.56 -74.98 -46.84
N ASP A 296 21.48 -75.16 -47.80
CA ASP A 296 22.14 -74.07 -48.54
C ASP A 296 21.16 -73.09 -49.22
N MET A 297 20.16 -73.61 -49.95
CA MET A 297 19.17 -72.76 -50.63
C MET A 297 18.30 -71.95 -49.65
N ALA A 298 17.88 -72.56 -48.53
CA ALA A 298 17.08 -71.88 -47.52
C ALA A 298 17.89 -70.80 -46.77
N LEU A 299 19.18 -71.07 -46.51
CA LEU A 299 20.09 -70.09 -45.89
C LEU A 299 20.38 -68.91 -46.83
N LEU A 300 20.55 -69.14 -48.13
CA LEU A 300 20.75 -68.08 -49.13
C LEU A 300 19.51 -67.18 -49.24
N GLU A 301 18.31 -67.75 -49.30
CA GLU A 301 17.06 -66.98 -49.31
C GLU A 301 16.87 -66.19 -48.01
N LYS A 302 17.09 -66.83 -46.85
CA LYS A 302 16.98 -66.16 -45.55
C LYS A 302 18.01 -65.04 -45.39
N ARG A 303 19.25 -65.24 -45.89
CA ARG A 303 20.28 -64.19 -45.91
C ARG A 303 19.85 -63.01 -46.77
N ALA A 304 19.33 -63.24 -47.97
CA ALA A 304 18.86 -62.17 -48.84
C ALA A 304 17.71 -61.37 -48.22
N LEU A 305 16.76 -62.06 -47.56
CA LEU A 305 15.69 -61.42 -46.80
C LEU A 305 16.22 -60.59 -45.63
N LEU A 306 17.10 -61.17 -44.81
CA LEU A 306 17.70 -60.46 -43.66
C LEU A 306 18.56 -59.27 -44.10
N GLN A 307 19.25 -59.35 -45.24
CA GLN A 307 20.01 -58.22 -45.79
C GLN A 307 19.09 -57.08 -46.23
N ARG A 308 17.93 -57.40 -46.83
CA ARG A 308 16.92 -56.39 -47.19
C ARG A 308 16.34 -55.75 -45.93
N GLU A 309 15.92 -56.56 -44.96
CA GLU A 309 15.39 -56.09 -43.67
C GLU A 309 16.43 -55.24 -42.91
N ALA A 310 17.70 -55.65 -42.89
CA ALA A 310 18.77 -54.86 -42.28
C ALA A 310 18.98 -53.51 -42.98
N ALA A 311 18.88 -53.45 -44.31
CA ALA A 311 18.96 -52.20 -45.06
C ALA A 311 17.78 -51.27 -44.76
N GLU A 312 16.56 -51.82 -44.69
CA GLU A 312 15.34 -51.10 -44.32
C GLU A 312 15.43 -50.54 -42.89
N LEU A 313 15.84 -51.37 -41.92
CA LEU A 313 16.03 -50.96 -40.52
C LEU A 313 17.15 -49.90 -40.39
N THR A 314 18.24 -50.05 -41.13
CA THR A 314 19.33 -49.04 -41.13
C THR A 314 18.81 -47.71 -41.66
N SER A 315 18.07 -47.73 -42.78
CA SER A 315 17.44 -46.51 -43.32
C SER A 315 16.47 -45.89 -42.32
N TYR A 316 15.69 -46.69 -41.60
CA TYR A 316 14.75 -46.22 -40.58
C TYR A 316 15.47 -45.61 -39.37
N ILE A 317 16.58 -46.20 -38.91
CA ILE A 317 17.40 -45.66 -37.83
C ILE A 317 17.97 -44.31 -38.23
N THR A 318 18.56 -44.19 -39.42
CA THR A 318 19.12 -42.93 -39.91
C THR A 318 18.04 -41.85 -40.00
N GLN A 319 16.88 -42.19 -40.57
CA GLN A 319 15.75 -41.26 -40.64
C GLN A 319 15.31 -40.78 -39.25
N ASN A 320 15.23 -41.65 -38.24
CA ASN A 320 14.86 -41.26 -36.89
C ASN A 320 15.94 -40.42 -36.19
N GLN A 321 17.21 -40.69 -36.47
CA GLN A 321 18.32 -39.86 -36.00
C GLN A 321 18.22 -38.46 -36.61
N ASP A 322 17.97 -38.35 -37.90
CA ASP A 322 17.79 -37.06 -38.59
C ASP A 322 16.59 -36.28 -38.04
N ILE A 323 15.45 -36.95 -37.81
CA ILE A 323 14.28 -36.35 -37.16
C ILE A 323 14.64 -35.85 -35.75
N SER A 324 15.33 -36.67 -34.96
CA SER A 324 15.73 -36.30 -33.58
C SER A 324 16.66 -35.09 -33.58
N HIS A 325 17.63 -35.05 -34.48
CA HIS A 325 18.53 -33.91 -34.65
C HIS A 325 17.77 -32.64 -35.06
N SER A 326 16.84 -32.77 -36.01
CA SER A 326 15.98 -31.65 -36.41
C SER A 326 15.16 -31.10 -35.23
N LEU A 327 14.55 -31.98 -34.43
CA LEU A 327 13.79 -31.59 -33.25
C LEU A 327 14.65 -30.89 -32.19
N VAL A 328 15.88 -31.38 -31.94
CA VAL A 328 16.82 -30.72 -31.03
C VAL A 328 17.14 -29.30 -31.51
N ASN A 329 17.41 -29.13 -32.80
CA ASN A 329 17.72 -27.83 -33.38
C ASN A 329 16.53 -26.85 -33.26
N ILE A 330 15.30 -27.33 -33.52
CA ILE A 330 14.07 -26.53 -33.35
C ILE A 330 13.90 -26.09 -31.89
N CYS A 331 14.10 -27.01 -30.94
CA CYS A 331 14.00 -26.68 -29.51
C CYS A 331 15.03 -25.64 -29.08
N GLN A 332 16.29 -25.80 -29.49
CA GLN A 332 17.36 -24.84 -29.17
C GLN A 332 17.08 -23.44 -29.71
N SER A 333 16.60 -23.35 -30.96
CA SER A 333 16.21 -22.07 -31.56
C SER A 333 15.11 -21.38 -30.76
N LYS A 334 14.06 -22.10 -30.38
CA LYS A 334 12.93 -21.53 -29.61
C LYS A 334 13.32 -21.11 -28.20
N MET A 335 14.28 -21.78 -27.57
CA MET A 335 14.76 -21.38 -26.25
C MET A 335 15.51 -20.05 -26.30
N ALA A 336 16.34 -19.83 -27.34
CA ALA A 336 17.05 -18.56 -27.53
C ALA A 336 16.09 -17.37 -27.74
N ASP A 337 14.99 -17.57 -28.47
CA ASP A 337 13.96 -16.54 -28.68
C ASP A 337 13.23 -16.16 -27.36
N MET A 338 13.06 -17.12 -26.46
CA MET A 338 12.34 -16.93 -25.19
C MET A 338 13.18 -16.18 -24.14
N GLU A 339 14.50 -16.44 -24.10
CA GLU A 339 15.43 -15.71 -23.21
C GLU A 339 15.48 -14.21 -23.52
N GLN A 340 15.40 -13.84 -24.81
CA GLN A 340 15.32 -12.42 -25.21
C GLN A 340 14.05 -11.74 -24.69
N CYS A 341 12.89 -12.43 -24.75
CA CYS A 341 11.61 -11.88 -24.32
C CYS A 341 11.52 -11.65 -22.79
N LEU A 342 12.20 -12.49 -21.99
CA LEU A 342 12.15 -12.41 -20.52
C LEU A 342 13.11 -11.36 -19.94
N SER A 343 14.07 -10.88 -20.72
CA SER A 343 15.00 -9.82 -20.35
C SER A 343 14.38 -8.42 -20.51
N MET A 344 13.36 -8.08 -19.71
CA MET A 344 12.94 -6.68 -19.61
C MET A 344 14.07 -5.85 -18.95
N PRO A 345 14.52 -4.74 -19.55
CA PRO A 345 15.51 -3.88 -18.91
C PRO A 345 14.89 -3.23 -17.68
N VAL A 346 15.35 -3.64 -16.50
CA VAL A 346 15.13 -2.90 -15.26
C VAL A 346 15.88 -1.57 -15.41
N GLN A 347 15.17 -0.51 -15.82
CA GLN A 347 15.69 0.84 -15.66
C GLN A 347 15.83 1.09 -14.15
N HIS A 348 17.04 0.92 -13.63
CA HIS A 348 17.39 1.46 -12.32
C HIS A 348 17.26 2.97 -12.36
N HIS A 349 16.07 3.49 -12.06
CA HIS A 349 15.93 4.83 -11.52
C HIS A 349 16.58 4.78 -10.13
N ARG A 350 17.88 5.12 -10.07
CA ARG A 350 18.50 5.53 -8.82
C ARG A 350 17.68 6.70 -8.29
N PRO A 351 17.11 6.64 -7.07
CA PRO A 351 16.60 7.85 -6.46
C PRO A 351 17.79 8.80 -6.28
N ASN A 352 17.67 9.99 -6.85
CA ASN A 352 18.60 11.09 -6.57
C ASN A 352 18.75 11.20 -5.06
N LYS A 353 19.99 11.11 -4.57
CA LYS A 353 20.33 11.51 -3.22
C LYS A 353 19.85 12.94 -3.03
N LEU A 354 18.73 13.12 -2.33
CA LEU A 354 18.40 14.38 -1.69
C LEU A 354 19.40 14.51 -0.54
N GLU A 355 20.53 15.15 -0.82
CA GLU A 355 21.38 15.74 0.21
C GLU A 355 20.55 16.84 0.89
N PHE A 356 19.86 16.47 1.97
CA PHE A 356 19.40 17.44 2.95
C PHE A 356 20.64 18.06 3.60
N PHE A 357 21.10 19.18 3.04
CA PHE A 357 21.99 20.09 3.73
C PHE A 357 21.22 20.74 4.90
N TYR A 358 21.27 20.09 6.06
CA TYR A 358 21.21 20.82 7.32
C TYR A 358 22.58 21.45 7.55
N LYS A 359 22.64 22.79 7.55
CA LYS A 359 23.68 23.52 8.24
C LYS A 359 23.04 24.54 9.19
N PRO A 360 23.66 24.73 10.37
CA PRO A 360 23.06 25.32 11.56
C PRO A 360 22.74 26.81 11.42
#